data_AF-A0A1M6RXP0-F1
#
_entry.id   AF-A0A1M6RXP0-F1
#
_cell.length_a   1.000
_cell.length_b   1.000
_cell.length_c   1.000
_cell.angle_alpha   90.00
_cell.angle_beta   90.00
_cell.angle_gamma   90.00
#
_symmetry.space_group_name_H-M   'P 1'
#
loop_
_entity.id
_entity.type
_entity.pdbx_description
1 polymer ?
#
loop_
_entity_poly.entity_id
_entity_poly.type
_entity_poly.pdbx_seq_one_letter_code
_entity_poly.pdbx_strand_id
1 'polypeptide(L)'
;MAKARIILYITAALALVALLIAGTLAYRYYTAEVRGVVSAEEQIESAGSRITNYEHFYDLCAAVQGHEDALAAQRRAMESAAGDEAERIRANIAGLEAQRNRAIRNYNADARKAYTRARFLGEDLPRELDTDQEHTQCAY
;
A
#
# COMPACT_ATOMS: atom_id res chain seq x y z
N MET A 1 -63.20 27.06 8.86
CA MET A 1 -62.81 25.72 9.38
C MET A 1 -61.98 24.88 8.39
N ALA A 2 -62.35 24.77 7.11
CA ALA A 2 -61.61 23.94 6.14
C ALA A 2 -60.13 24.36 5.91
N LYS A 3 -59.85 25.66 5.80
CA LYS A 3 -58.48 26.19 5.59
C LYS A 3 -57.51 25.84 6.74
N ALA A 4 -57.98 25.88 7.99
CA ALA A 4 -57.17 25.53 9.16
C ALA A 4 -56.79 24.04 9.18
N ARG A 5 -57.70 23.16 8.74
CA ARG A 5 -57.42 21.72 8.59
C ARG A 5 -56.39 21.44 7.50
N ILE A 6 -56.49 22.15 6.37
CA ILE A 6 -55.51 22.03 5.28
C ILE A 6 -54.10 22.45 5.74
N ILE A 7 -53.99 23.57 6.45
CA ILE A 7 -52.70 24.03 7.00
C ILE A 7 -52.12 23.01 7.98
N LEU A 8 -52.95 22.45 8.87
CA LEU A 8 -52.53 21.40 9.81
C LEU A 8 -52.00 20.15 9.10
N TYR A 9 -52.65 19.70 8.03
CA TYR A 9 -52.19 18.54 7.28
C TYR A 9 -50.86 18.80 6.56
N ILE A 10 -50.68 19.99 6.00
CA ILE A 10 -49.43 20.38 5.34
C ILE A 10 -48.28 20.42 6.36
N THR A 11 -48.49 21.02 7.53
CA THR A 11 -47.46 21.09 8.57
C THR A 11 -47.13 19.70 9.13
N ALA A 12 -48.13 18.84 9.33
CA ALA A 12 -47.92 17.46 9.75
C ALA A 12 -47.14 16.65 8.69
N ALA A 13 -47.45 16.84 7.40
CA ALA A 13 -46.72 16.19 6.31
C ALA A 13 -45.26 16.65 6.24
N LEU A 14 -45.00 17.96 6.39
CA LEU A 14 -43.64 18.50 6.42
C LEU A 14 -42.85 18.01 7.64
N ALA A 15 -43.47 17.96 8.82
CA ALA A 15 -42.85 17.42 10.02
C ALA A 15 -42.50 15.93 9.87
N LEU A 16 -43.39 15.14 9.25
CA LEU A 16 -43.13 13.74 8.95
C LEU A 16 -41.96 13.58 7.99
N VAL A 17 -41.90 14.37 6.92
CA VAL A 17 -40.77 14.36 5.97
C VAL A 17 -39.46 14.71 6.66
N ALA A 18 -39.45 15.75 7.50
CA ALA A 18 -38.27 16.15 8.26
C ALA A 18 -37.79 15.03 9.21
N LEU A 19 -38.72 14.35 9.89
CA LEU A 19 -38.41 13.19 10.74
C LEU A 19 -37.82 12.02 9.95
N LEU A 20 -38.36 11.71 8.77
CA LEU A 20 -37.83 10.64 7.91
C LEU A 20 -36.41 10.96 7.42
N ILE A 21 -36.15 12.21 7.03
CA ILE A 21 -34.81 12.66 6.63
C ILE A 21 -33.84 12.55 7.81
N ALA A 22 -34.22 13.07 8.98
CA ALA A 22 -33.39 13.01 10.19
C ALA A 22 -33.11 11.56 10.62
N GLY A 23 -34.13 10.69 10.60
CA GLY A 23 -33.99 9.26 10.89
C GLY A 23 -33.06 8.55 9.91
N THR A 24 -33.17 8.86 8.62
CA THR A 24 -32.28 8.28 7.59
C THR A 24 -30.83 8.74 7.78
N LEU A 25 -30.61 10.03 8.07
CA LEU A 25 -29.27 10.56 8.35
C LEU A 25 -28.67 9.95 9.62
N ALA A 26 -29.45 9.87 10.69
CA ALA A 26 -29.03 9.23 11.93
C ALA A 26 -28.66 7.76 11.70
N TYR A 27 -29.52 7.00 11.00
CA TYR A 27 -29.23 5.60 10.67
C TYR A 27 -27.94 5.45 9.85
N ARG A 28 -27.72 6.31 8.84
CA ARG A 28 -26.49 6.32 8.04
C ARG A 28 -25.26 6.66 8.87
N TYR A 29 -25.37 7.59 9.81
CA TYR A 29 -24.27 7.96 10.71
C TYR A 29 -23.89 6.80 11.65
N TYR A 30 -24.88 6.21 12.33
CA TYR A 30 -24.64 5.09 13.25
C TYR A 30 -24.11 3.83 12.57
N THR A 31 -24.50 3.57 11.32
CA THR A 31 -24.04 2.41 10.56
C THR A 31 -22.83 2.71 9.67
N ALA A 32 -22.30 3.93 9.68
CA ALA A 32 -21.19 4.34 8.82
C ALA A 32 -19.92 3.54 9.09
N GLU A 33 -19.57 3.34 10.38
CA GLU A 33 -18.37 2.62 10.80
C GLU A 33 -18.42 1.15 10.34
N VAL A 34 -19.53 0.46 10.63
CA VAL A 34 -19.71 -0.95 10.23
C VAL A 34 -19.66 -1.11 8.71
N ARG A 35 -20.35 -0.23 7.95
CA ARG A 35 -20.27 -0.28 6.49
C ARG A 35 -18.87 0.01 5.97
N GLY A 36 -18.14 0.91 6.62
CA GLY A 36 -16.75 1.21 6.29
C GLY A 36 -15.85 0.00 6.45
N VAL A 37 -15.97 -0.74 7.56
CA VAL A 37 -15.21 -1.97 7.81
C VAL A 37 -15.53 -3.05 6.77
N VAL A 38 -16.83 -3.31 6.51
CA VAL A 38 -17.24 -4.32 5.52
C VAL A 38 -16.72 -3.97 4.12
N SER A 39 -16.89 -2.71 3.69
CA SER A 39 -16.43 -2.24 2.39
C SER A 39 -14.90 -2.32 2.25
N ALA A 40 -14.16 -1.99 3.32
CA ALA A 40 -12.71 -2.13 3.34
C ALA A 40 -12.29 -3.60 3.20
N GLU A 41 -12.94 -4.51 3.92
CA GLU A 41 -12.66 -5.94 3.85
C GLU A 41 -12.96 -6.51 2.45
N GLU A 42 -14.10 -6.16 1.86
CA GLU A 42 -14.46 -6.54 0.48
C GLU A 42 -13.42 -6.05 -0.54
N GLN A 43 -12.92 -4.82 -0.37
CA GLN A 43 -11.90 -4.26 -1.24
C GLN A 43 -10.56 -4.98 -1.07
N ILE A 44 -10.13 -5.22 0.17
CA ILE A 44 -8.86 -5.90 0.49
C ILE A 44 -8.90 -7.33 -0.07
N GLU A 45 -9.98 -8.08 0.14
CA GLU A 45 -10.14 -9.47 -0.29
C GLU A 45 -10.51 -9.65 -1.77
N SER A 46 -10.76 -8.56 -2.49
CA SER A 46 -11.07 -8.61 -3.92
C SER A 46 -9.95 -9.28 -4.72
N ALA A 47 -10.30 -10.05 -5.75
CA ALA A 47 -9.33 -10.74 -6.59
C ALA A 47 -8.27 -9.79 -7.18
N GLY A 48 -8.67 -8.58 -7.58
CA GLY A 48 -7.75 -7.56 -8.07
C GLY A 48 -6.75 -7.12 -7.00
N SER A 49 -7.21 -6.81 -5.79
CA SER A 49 -6.33 -6.46 -4.66
C SER A 49 -5.35 -7.60 -4.35
N ARG A 50 -5.81 -8.84 -4.37
CA ARG A 50 -4.96 -10.02 -4.13
C ARG A 50 -3.83 -10.14 -5.15
N ILE A 51 -4.16 -10.09 -6.43
CA ILE A 51 -3.17 -10.19 -7.53
C ILE A 51 -2.20 -9.01 -7.46
N THR A 52 -2.70 -7.78 -7.36
CA THR A 52 -1.85 -6.59 -7.33
C THR A 52 -0.91 -6.58 -6.13
N ASN A 53 -1.38 -6.93 -4.93
CA ASN A 53 -0.50 -6.97 -3.76
C ASN A 53 0.51 -8.11 -3.84
N TYR A 54 0.11 -9.26 -4.40
CA TYR A 54 1.02 -10.38 -4.64
C TYR A 54 2.14 -9.95 -5.59
N GLU A 55 1.80 -9.50 -6.81
CA GLU A 55 2.76 -9.01 -7.82
C GLU A 55 3.66 -7.89 -7.28
N HIS A 56 3.09 -6.94 -6.52
CA HIS A 56 3.82 -5.82 -5.93
C HIS A 56 5.01 -6.27 -5.06
N PHE A 57 4.86 -7.33 -4.27
CA PHE A 57 5.98 -7.81 -3.46
C PHE A 57 7.05 -8.53 -4.28
N TYR A 58 6.68 -9.25 -5.35
CA TYR A 58 7.67 -9.81 -6.29
C TYR A 58 8.42 -8.70 -7.02
N ASP A 59 7.72 -7.66 -7.48
CA ASP A 59 8.32 -6.51 -8.16
C ASP A 59 9.31 -5.77 -7.26
N LEU A 60 8.95 -5.55 -5.99
CA LEU A 60 9.85 -4.95 -5.01
C LEU A 60 11.09 -5.81 -4.76
N CYS A 61 10.92 -7.13 -4.70
CA CYS A 61 12.04 -8.06 -4.51
C CYS A 61 12.98 -8.07 -5.73
N ALA A 62 12.42 -8.16 -6.94
CA ALA A 62 13.16 -8.09 -8.20
C ALA A 62 13.90 -6.75 -8.34
N ALA A 63 13.32 -5.64 -7.88
CA ALA A 63 13.98 -4.34 -7.87
C ALA A 63 15.21 -4.31 -6.95
N VAL A 64 15.12 -4.93 -5.76
CA VAL A 64 16.27 -5.07 -4.85
C VAL A 64 17.38 -5.89 -5.52
N GLN A 65 17.05 -7.04 -6.09
CA GLN A 65 18.01 -7.90 -6.79
C GLN A 65 18.65 -7.21 -7.99
N GLY A 66 17.88 -6.44 -8.76
CA GLY A 66 18.42 -5.64 -9.87
C GLY A 66 19.45 -4.59 -9.42
N HIS A 67 19.27 -3.99 -8.24
CA HIS A 67 20.28 -3.11 -7.65
C HIS A 67 21.52 -3.88 -7.16
N GLU A 68 21.36 -5.08 -6.63
CA GLU A 68 22.47 -5.97 -6.24
C GLU A 68 23.30 -6.41 -7.44
N ASP A 69 22.67 -6.77 -8.55
CA ASP A 69 23.36 -7.13 -9.80
C ASP A 69 24.16 -5.94 -10.35
N ALA A 70 23.57 -4.75 -10.32
CA ALA A 70 24.25 -3.52 -10.72
C ALA A 70 25.44 -3.21 -9.80
N LEU A 71 25.30 -3.43 -8.49
CA LEU A 71 26.41 -3.30 -7.53
C LEU A 71 27.52 -4.31 -7.84
N ALA A 72 27.19 -5.57 -8.08
CA ALA A 72 28.16 -6.60 -8.44
C ALA A 72 28.91 -6.26 -9.75
N ALA A 73 28.22 -5.67 -10.73
CA ALA A 73 28.85 -5.21 -11.97
C ALA A 73 29.81 -4.03 -11.73
N GLN A 74 29.41 -3.02 -10.93
CA GLN A 74 30.28 -1.88 -10.61
C GLN A 74 31.48 -2.30 -9.75
N ARG A 75 31.30 -3.21 -8.81
CA ARG A 75 32.40 -3.77 -7.99
C ARG A 75 33.42 -4.49 -8.86
N ARG A 76 32.98 -5.30 -9.83
CA ARG A 76 33.87 -5.93 -10.82
C ARG A 76 34.61 -4.91 -11.68
N ALA A 77 33.93 -3.87 -12.16
CA ALA A 77 34.57 -2.81 -12.94
C ALA A 77 35.64 -2.05 -12.13
N MET A 78 35.42 -1.90 -10.83
CA MET A 78 36.36 -1.25 -9.90
C MET A 78 37.70 -1.98 -9.79
N GLU A 79 37.73 -3.31 -9.96
CA GLU A 79 38.96 -4.12 -9.85
C GLU A 79 40.04 -3.72 -10.87
N SER A 80 39.61 -3.23 -12.04
CA SER A 80 40.49 -2.80 -13.13
C SER A 80 40.60 -1.28 -13.29
N ALA A 81 39.84 -0.49 -12.50
CA ALA A 81 39.76 0.95 -12.66
C ALA A 81 40.89 1.69 -11.91
N ALA A 82 41.33 2.83 -12.46
CA ALA A 82 42.33 3.69 -11.82
C ALA A 82 42.00 5.18 -12.03
N GLY A 83 42.57 6.04 -11.18
CA GLY A 83 42.39 7.49 -11.27
C GLY A 83 40.92 7.93 -11.18
N ASP A 84 40.53 8.88 -12.03
CA ASP A 84 39.20 9.51 -12.04
C ASP A 84 38.08 8.49 -12.32
N GLU A 85 38.35 7.43 -13.07
CA GLU A 85 37.37 6.38 -13.35
C GLU A 85 37.00 5.61 -12.07
N ALA A 86 37.99 5.30 -11.24
CA ALA A 86 37.79 4.63 -9.96
C ALA A 86 37.04 5.51 -8.94
N GLU A 87 37.21 6.84 -8.99
CA GLU A 87 36.42 7.76 -8.18
C GLU A 87 34.95 7.80 -8.63
N ARG A 88 34.71 7.89 -9.94
CA ARG A 88 33.36 7.84 -10.51
C ARG A 88 32.63 6.54 -10.21
N ILE A 89 33.32 5.40 -10.31
CA ILE A 89 32.74 4.09 -9.97
C ILE A 89 32.39 4.02 -8.48
N ARG A 90 33.24 4.52 -7.58
CA ARG A 90 32.93 4.59 -6.14
C ARG A 90 31.68 5.43 -5.85
N ALA A 91 31.54 6.59 -6.49
CA ALA A 91 30.34 7.41 -6.35
C ALA A 91 29.08 6.68 -6.85
N ASN A 92 29.19 5.96 -7.97
CA ASN A 92 28.09 5.13 -8.49
C ASN A 92 27.72 3.98 -7.54
N ILE A 93 28.71 3.28 -6.98
CA ILE A 93 28.50 2.22 -5.98
C ILE A 93 27.73 2.78 -4.78
N ALA A 94 28.18 3.89 -4.19
CA ALA A 94 27.48 4.52 -3.06
C ALA A 94 26.03 4.91 -3.41
N GLY A 95 25.80 5.41 -4.63
CA GLY A 95 24.47 5.73 -5.14
C GLY A 95 23.56 4.49 -5.30
N LEU A 96 24.12 3.38 -5.77
CA LEU A 96 23.40 2.11 -5.91
C LEU A 96 23.13 1.46 -4.55
N GLU A 97 24.06 1.50 -3.60
CA GLU A 97 23.84 1.02 -2.22
C GLU A 97 22.70 1.80 -1.54
N ALA A 98 22.67 3.13 -1.72
CA ALA A 98 21.58 3.94 -1.22
C ALA A 98 20.23 3.59 -1.87
N GLN A 99 20.21 3.25 -3.16
CA GLN A 99 19.01 2.80 -3.87
C GLN A 99 18.52 1.43 -3.37
N ARG A 100 19.42 0.45 -3.30
CA ARG A 100 19.14 -0.88 -2.73
C ARG A 100 18.53 -0.76 -1.33
N ASN A 101 19.15 0.01 -0.45
CA ASN A 101 18.67 0.19 0.92
C ASN A 101 17.30 0.89 0.98
N ARG A 102 16.98 1.79 0.04
CA ARG A 102 15.64 2.36 -0.07
C ARG A 102 14.61 1.33 -0.54
N ALA A 103 14.96 0.50 -1.53
CA ALA A 103 14.08 -0.56 -2.02
C ALA A 103 13.77 -1.58 -0.91
N ILE A 104 14.79 -2.02 -0.16
CA ILE A 104 14.63 -2.89 1.02
C ILE A 104 13.70 -2.25 2.07
N ARG A 105 13.92 -0.97 2.40
CA ARG A 105 13.04 -0.27 3.36
C ARG A 105 11.61 -0.14 2.87
N ASN A 106 11.38 0.08 1.57
CA ASN A 106 10.05 0.13 0.98
C ASN A 106 9.36 -1.23 1.08
N TYR A 107 10.08 -2.31 0.75
CA TYR A 107 9.62 -3.68 0.94
C TYR A 107 9.20 -3.91 2.39
N ASN A 108 10.09 -3.67 3.35
CA ASN A 108 9.82 -3.92 4.76
C ASN A 108 8.68 -3.04 5.29
N ALA A 109 8.56 -1.79 4.82
CA ALA A 109 7.46 -0.91 5.20
C ALA A 109 6.10 -1.44 4.73
N ASP A 110 6.04 -2.04 3.54
CA ASP A 110 4.82 -2.64 3.02
C ASP A 110 4.56 -4.02 3.61
N ALA A 111 5.59 -4.82 3.87
CA ALA A 111 5.50 -6.13 4.50
C ALA A 111 4.96 -6.04 5.94
N ARG A 112 5.20 -4.92 6.64
CA ARG A 112 4.62 -4.64 7.97
C ARG A 112 3.14 -4.29 7.94
N LYS A 113 2.54 -3.99 6.78
CA LYS A 113 1.11 -3.65 6.65
C LYS A 113 0.26 -4.93 6.59
N ALA A 114 0.31 -5.71 7.67
CA ALA A 114 -0.30 -7.05 7.78
C ALA A 114 -1.80 -7.09 7.45
N TYR A 115 -2.55 -6.05 7.82
CA TYR A 115 -3.99 -5.98 7.59
C TYR A 115 -4.37 -5.74 6.12
N THR A 116 -3.49 -5.09 5.34
CA THR A 116 -3.80 -4.68 3.96
C THR A 116 -2.89 -5.38 2.95
N ARG A 117 -1.76 -4.77 2.60
CA ARG A 117 -0.89 -5.24 1.52
C ARG A 117 -0.29 -6.60 1.82
N ALA A 118 0.33 -6.75 2.99
CA ALA A 118 1.07 -7.96 3.36
C ALA A 118 0.20 -9.18 3.70
N ARG A 119 -1.13 -9.02 3.66
CA ARG A 119 -2.10 -10.11 3.77
C ARG A 119 -1.96 -11.12 2.63
N PHE A 120 -1.52 -10.65 1.46
CA PHE A 120 -1.30 -11.47 0.25
C PHE A 120 0.18 -11.58 -0.13
N LEU A 121 1.08 -11.40 0.83
CA LEU A 121 2.50 -11.70 0.63
C LEU A 121 2.65 -13.19 0.28
N GLY A 122 3.39 -13.50 -0.79
CA GLY A 122 3.72 -14.88 -1.17
C GLY A 122 4.40 -15.64 -0.03
N GLU A 123 4.11 -16.94 0.10
CA GLU A 123 4.65 -17.79 1.17
C GLU A 123 6.16 -18.04 1.05
N ASP A 124 6.65 -17.94 -0.18
CA ASP A 124 8.04 -18.03 -0.63
C ASP A 124 8.82 -16.71 -0.47
N LEU A 125 8.13 -15.61 -0.17
CA LEU A 125 8.76 -14.30 0.03
C LEU A 125 9.06 -14.05 1.52
N PRO A 126 10.24 -13.50 1.84
CA PRO A 126 10.63 -13.20 3.22
C PRO A 126 9.76 -12.10 3.83
N ARG A 127 9.40 -12.21 5.11
CA ARG A 127 8.62 -11.17 5.81
C ARG A 127 9.40 -9.88 6.05
N GLU A 128 10.72 -9.95 6.03
CA GLU A 128 11.62 -8.83 6.19
C GLU A 128 12.93 -9.09 5.44
N LEU A 129 13.44 -8.04 4.81
CA LEU A 129 14.73 -8.02 4.13
C LEU A 129 15.76 -7.29 4.98
N ASP A 130 16.98 -7.80 4.99
CA ASP A 130 18.09 -7.21 5.74
C ASP A 130 18.93 -6.31 4.82
N THR A 131 19.19 -5.08 5.27
CA THR A 131 20.06 -4.14 4.54
C THR A 131 21.52 -4.56 4.58
N ASP A 132 21.92 -5.32 5.60
CA ASP A 132 23.31 -5.69 5.84
C ASP A 132 23.71 -6.99 5.14
N GLN A 133 22.74 -7.77 4.65
CA GLN A 133 23.00 -8.90 3.76
C GLN A 133 23.56 -8.40 2.43
N GLU A 134 24.52 -9.14 1.85
CA GLU A 134 25.08 -8.78 0.55
C GLU A 134 24.12 -9.12 -0.61
N HIS A 135 23.39 -10.22 -0.49
CA HIS A 135 22.43 -10.69 -1.46
C HIS A 135 21.11 -11.04 -0.82
N THR A 136 20.04 -10.50 -1.39
CA THR A 136 18.67 -10.75 -0.96
C THR A 136 18.17 -12.07 -1.55
N GLN A 137 17.74 -12.99 -0.68
CA GLN A 137 17.00 -14.17 -1.12
C GLN A 137 15.54 -13.78 -1.35
N CYS A 138 15.20 -13.57 -2.61
CA CYS A 138 13.81 -13.53 -3.07
C CYS A 138 13.35 -14.94 -3.47
N ALA A 139 12.04 -15.12 -3.59
CA ALA A 139 11.46 -16.33 -4.17
C ALA A 139 12.12 -16.70 -5.50
N TYR A 140 12.37 -18.00 -5.69
CA TYR A 140 13.07 -18.58 -6.84
C TYR A 140 12.25 -18.57 -8.14
#